data_AF-A0A3A0A8G5-F1
#
_entry.id   AF-A0A3A0A8G5-F1
#
_cell.length_a   1.000
_cell.length_b   1.000
_cell.length_c   1.000
_cell.angle_alpha   90.00
_cell.angle_beta   90.00
_cell.angle_gamma   90.00
#
_symmetry.space_group_name_H-M   'P 1'
#
loop_
_entity.id
_entity.type
_entity.pdbx_description
1 polymer ?
#
loop_
_entity_poly.entity_id
_entity_poly.type
_entity_poly.pdbx_seq_one_letter_code
_entity_poly.pdbx_strand_id
1 'polypeptide(L)'
;MFDILASNYPITLVAALGLLYVWSRNQSAFAGMWNDRSAWGRRVSRATFVALGMLLIWISIFDNWRQLLGFLVDEKNRWRSDLYLYEPPSDAVRFVTWSLFVITLLGTASLFARYGSGYVLPLLISLGSIVLFFILNNLRMTFEPAGPLSERGVDYTDPLEALMTFVWFGIFYCVMATLLYSAFAIFWGPAAFVMALAYRTTIGRRKIEEPDMFRIIRERSSLRSTGDGRSPHG
;
A
#
# COMPACT_ATOMS: atom_id res chain seq x y z
N MET A 1 -0.23 -29.11 -6.19
CA MET A 1 0.78 -28.21 -5.58
C MET A 1 1.17 -27.09 -6.54
N PHE A 2 1.52 -27.43 -7.79
CA PHE A 2 1.85 -26.47 -8.84
C PHE A 2 0.72 -25.46 -9.13
N ASP A 3 -0.55 -25.88 -9.22
CA ASP A 3 -1.67 -24.96 -9.48
C ASP A 3 -1.86 -23.88 -8.40
N ILE A 4 -1.58 -24.22 -7.13
CA ILE A 4 -1.65 -23.27 -6.02
C ILE A 4 -0.51 -22.26 -6.12
N LEU A 5 0.69 -22.69 -6.50
CA LEU A 5 1.82 -21.80 -6.75
C LEU A 5 1.58 -20.94 -8.01
N ALA A 6 1.00 -21.50 -9.05
CA ALA A 6 0.65 -20.74 -10.24
C ALA A 6 -0.50 -19.74 -10.02
N SER A 7 -1.28 -19.85 -8.92
CA SER A 7 -2.45 -19.01 -8.62
C SER A 7 -2.13 -17.59 -8.10
N ASN A 8 -3.20 -16.82 -7.83
CA ASN A 8 -3.12 -15.49 -7.22
C ASN A 8 -2.87 -15.52 -5.70
N TYR A 9 -3.14 -16.65 -5.02
CA TYR A 9 -3.10 -16.71 -3.56
C TYR A 9 -1.72 -16.42 -2.96
N PRO A 10 -0.60 -16.93 -3.51
CA PRO A 10 0.72 -16.62 -2.96
C PRO A 10 1.07 -15.13 -3.07
N ILE A 11 0.67 -14.47 -4.15
CA ILE A 11 0.87 -13.03 -4.34
C ILE A 11 0.13 -12.25 -3.25
N THR A 12 -1.14 -12.60 -3.02
CA THR A 12 -1.96 -11.98 -1.96
C THR A 12 -1.39 -12.26 -0.59
N LEU A 13 -0.91 -13.47 -0.32
CA LEU A 13 -0.32 -13.81 0.97
C LEU A 13 0.92 -12.95 1.25
N VAL A 14 1.84 -12.85 0.29
CA VAL A 14 3.06 -12.02 0.46
C VAL A 14 2.70 -10.54 0.60
N ALA A 15 1.72 -10.04 -0.16
CA ALA A 15 1.19 -8.70 0.03
C ALA A 15 0.58 -8.53 1.44
N ALA A 16 -0.31 -9.42 1.87
CA ALA A 16 -0.90 -9.35 3.21
C ALA A 16 0.17 -9.36 4.32
N LEU A 17 1.20 -10.20 4.20
CA LEU A 17 2.33 -10.23 5.13
C LEU A 17 3.11 -8.91 5.15
N GLY A 18 3.34 -8.29 4.00
CA GLY A 18 3.96 -6.96 3.92
C GLY A 18 3.13 -5.88 4.62
N LEU A 19 1.80 -5.88 4.42
CA LEU A 19 0.89 -4.97 5.12
C LEU A 19 0.89 -5.21 6.64
N LEU A 20 0.87 -6.48 7.06
CA LEU A 20 0.94 -6.86 8.48
C LEU A 20 2.27 -6.46 9.11
N TYR A 21 3.38 -6.57 8.37
CA TYR A 21 4.67 -6.09 8.83
C TYR A 21 4.64 -4.57 9.05
N VAL A 22 4.15 -3.80 8.08
CA VAL A 22 3.98 -2.34 8.24
C VAL A 22 3.05 -2.02 9.40
N TRP A 23 1.96 -2.76 9.57
CA TRP A 23 1.03 -2.63 10.69
C TRP A 23 1.73 -2.82 12.03
N SER A 24 2.49 -3.90 12.18
CA SER A 24 3.22 -4.23 13.42
C SER A 24 4.25 -3.16 13.80
N ARG A 25 4.84 -2.47 12.82
CA ARG A 25 5.79 -1.38 13.05
C ARG A 25 5.13 -0.05 13.39
N ASN A 26 3.85 0.12 13.05
CA ASN A 26 3.14 1.40 13.19
C ASN A 26 1.85 1.26 14.02
N GLN A 27 1.83 0.33 14.98
CA GLN A 27 0.64 -0.01 15.77
C GLN A 27 -0.02 1.21 16.44
N SER A 28 0.77 2.17 16.92
CA SER A 28 0.26 3.39 17.55
C SER A 28 -0.53 4.26 16.57
N ALA A 29 -0.03 4.42 15.34
CA ALA A 29 -0.72 5.17 14.28
C ALA A 29 -2.02 4.45 13.88
N PHE A 30 -1.97 3.13 13.65
CA PHE A 30 -3.16 2.35 13.30
C PHE A 30 -4.20 2.34 14.42
N ALA A 31 -3.78 2.21 15.69
CA ALA A 31 -4.67 2.32 16.84
C ALA A 31 -5.32 3.71 16.92
N GLY A 32 -4.57 4.78 16.63
CA GLY A 32 -5.09 6.15 16.53
C GLY A 32 -6.13 6.31 15.44
N MET A 33 -5.91 5.73 14.26
CA MET A 33 -6.88 5.72 13.15
C MET A 33 -8.13 4.91 13.48
N TRP A 34 -7.95 3.76 14.14
CA TRP A 34 -9.03 2.83 14.49
C TRP A 34 -9.94 3.34 15.61
N ASN A 35 -9.36 4.10 16.55
CA ASN A 35 -10.04 4.66 17.72
C ASN A 35 -10.17 6.19 17.63
N ASP A 36 -10.33 6.72 16.42
CA ASP A 36 -10.43 8.16 16.21
C ASP A 36 -11.54 8.80 17.07
N ARG A 37 -11.24 9.95 17.68
CA ARG A 37 -12.15 10.70 18.56
C ARG A 37 -13.46 11.06 17.86
N SER A 38 -13.41 11.41 16.57
CA SER A 38 -14.59 11.66 15.74
C SER A 38 -15.25 10.35 15.32
N ALA A 39 -16.55 10.22 15.58
CA ALA A 39 -17.35 9.09 15.13
C ALA A 39 -17.32 8.90 13.61
N TRP A 40 -17.30 10.01 12.85
CA TRP A 40 -17.17 9.97 11.39
C TRP A 40 -15.80 9.44 10.96
N GLY A 41 -14.73 9.97 11.56
CA GLY A 41 -13.37 9.50 11.27
C GLY A 41 -13.20 8.00 11.48
N ARG A 42 -13.74 7.50 12.58
CA ARG A 42 -13.71 6.09 12.94
C ARG A 42 -14.41 5.21 11.91
N ARG A 43 -15.59 5.62 11.43
CA ARG A 43 -16.33 4.90 10.39
C ARG A 43 -15.53 4.86 9.08
N VAL A 44 -14.98 6.00 8.66
CA VAL A 44 -14.17 6.10 7.44
C VAL A 44 -12.91 5.23 7.53
N SER A 45 -12.17 5.28 8.64
CA SER A 45 -10.99 4.45 8.85
C SER A 45 -11.32 2.96 8.78
N ARG A 46 -12.34 2.51 9.52
CA ARG A 46 -12.76 1.10 9.53
C ARG A 46 -13.25 0.64 8.17
N ALA A 47 -14.09 1.43 7.50
CA ALA A 47 -14.55 1.13 6.15
C ALA A 47 -13.38 1.03 5.16
N THR A 48 -12.37 1.89 5.29
CA THR A 48 -11.16 1.84 4.46
C THR A 48 -10.38 0.54 4.67
N PHE A 49 -10.16 0.12 5.92
CA PHE A 49 -9.47 -1.14 6.21
C PHE A 49 -10.25 -2.36 5.73
N VAL A 50 -11.58 -2.34 5.90
CA VAL A 50 -12.46 -3.40 5.40
C VAL A 50 -12.41 -3.44 3.86
N ALA A 51 -12.47 -2.29 3.19
CA ALA A 51 -12.38 -2.20 1.73
C ALA A 51 -11.03 -2.72 1.21
N LEU A 52 -9.92 -2.39 1.89
CA LEU A 52 -8.59 -2.91 1.55
C LEU A 52 -8.54 -4.44 1.67
N GLY A 53 -9.05 -5.00 2.77
CA GLY A 53 -9.13 -6.45 2.96
C GLY A 53 -10.04 -7.12 1.91
N MET A 54 -11.20 -6.53 1.62
CA MET A 54 -12.12 -7.01 0.59
C MET A 54 -11.48 -6.96 -0.79
N LEU A 55 -10.75 -5.91 -1.15
CA LEU A 55 -10.04 -5.80 -2.42
C LEU A 55 -9.03 -6.94 -2.58
N LEU A 56 -8.23 -7.21 -1.54
CA LEU A 56 -7.24 -8.29 -1.56
C LEU A 56 -7.89 -9.66 -1.74
N ILE A 57 -8.94 -9.94 -0.97
CA ILE A 57 -9.69 -11.21 -1.06
C ILE A 57 -10.38 -11.35 -2.41
N TRP A 58 -11.06 -10.30 -2.87
CA TRP A 58 -11.81 -10.27 -4.12
C TRP A 58 -10.92 -10.62 -5.31
N ILE A 59 -9.79 -9.93 -5.44
CA ILE A 59 -8.89 -10.15 -6.57
C ILE A 59 -8.23 -11.53 -6.51
N SER A 60 -8.03 -12.08 -5.32
CA SER A 60 -7.47 -13.44 -5.18
C SER A 60 -8.40 -14.53 -5.69
N ILE A 61 -9.71 -14.36 -5.45
CA ILE A 61 -10.73 -15.38 -5.68
C ILE A 61 -11.37 -15.23 -7.06
N PHE A 62 -11.72 -14.01 -7.45
CA PHE A 62 -12.56 -13.74 -8.62
C PHE A 62 -11.82 -13.08 -9.78
N ASP A 63 -10.75 -12.33 -9.50
CA ASP A 63 -9.99 -11.60 -10.52
C ASP A 63 -8.53 -12.13 -10.59
N ASN A 64 -7.61 -11.34 -11.14
CA ASN A 64 -6.25 -11.74 -11.38
C ASN A 64 -5.25 -10.58 -11.24
N TRP A 65 -4.33 -10.71 -10.28
CA TRP A 65 -3.29 -9.72 -10.02
C TRP A 65 -2.34 -9.52 -11.21
N ARG A 66 -1.98 -10.60 -11.90
CA ARG A 66 -1.05 -10.56 -13.04
C ARG A 66 -1.62 -9.78 -14.21
N GLN A 67 -2.90 -10.02 -14.53
CA GLN A 67 -3.61 -9.27 -15.57
C GLN A 67 -3.82 -7.80 -15.17
N LEU A 68 -4.12 -7.52 -13.89
CA LEU A 68 -4.26 -6.14 -13.39
C LEU A 68 -2.97 -5.35 -13.53
N LEU A 69 -1.83 -5.95 -13.18
CA LEU A 69 -0.50 -5.35 -13.38
C LEU A 69 -0.18 -5.13 -14.87
N GLY A 70 -0.68 -6.02 -15.73
CA GLY A 70 -0.53 -5.91 -17.18
C GLY A 70 -1.24 -4.71 -17.82
N PHE A 71 -2.24 -4.09 -17.16
CA PHE A 71 -2.91 -2.89 -17.69
C PHE A 71 -2.05 -1.61 -17.61
N LEU A 72 -0.96 -1.62 -16.85
CA LEU A 72 -0.02 -0.49 -16.76
C LEU A 72 1.09 -0.55 -17.82
N VAL A 73 1.06 -1.55 -18.70
CA VAL A 73 2.11 -1.84 -19.68
C VAL A 73 1.46 -2.05 -21.05
N ASP A 74 2.20 -1.76 -22.12
CA ASP A 74 1.72 -1.93 -23.49
C ASP A 74 1.18 -3.35 -23.77
N GLU A 75 0.13 -3.39 -24.58
CA GLU A 75 -0.61 -4.61 -24.94
C GLU A 75 0.31 -5.69 -25.53
N LYS A 76 1.36 -5.32 -26.27
CA LYS A 76 2.36 -6.26 -26.81
C LYS A 76 3.19 -6.96 -25.74
N ASN A 77 3.42 -6.33 -24.60
CA ASN A 77 4.21 -6.87 -23.49
C ASN A 77 3.34 -7.65 -22.49
N ARG A 78 2.03 -7.33 -22.45
CA ARG A 78 1.03 -7.99 -21.60
C ARG A 78 0.95 -9.50 -21.81
N TRP A 79 1.06 -9.97 -23.05
CA TRP A 79 0.87 -11.37 -23.42
C TRP A 79 2.11 -12.24 -23.29
N ARG A 80 3.31 -11.65 -23.15
CA ARG A 80 4.56 -12.42 -23.03
C ARG A 80 4.75 -13.08 -21.67
N SER A 81 4.11 -12.54 -20.63
CA SER A 81 4.11 -13.08 -19.27
C SER A 81 2.97 -14.06 -19.00
N ASP A 82 1.86 -13.98 -19.74
CA ASP A 82 0.59 -14.60 -19.38
C ASP A 82 0.24 -15.82 -20.26
N LEU A 83 1.24 -16.69 -20.56
CA LEU A 83 1.04 -17.94 -21.32
C LEU A 83 0.00 -18.90 -20.69
N TYR A 84 -0.33 -18.71 -19.41
CA TYR A 84 -1.20 -19.59 -18.62
C TYR A 84 -2.57 -19.01 -18.27
N LEU A 85 -2.91 -17.81 -18.75
CA LEU A 85 -4.20 -17.19 -18.44
C LEU A 85 -5.24 -17.51 -19.52
N TYR A 86 -5.90 -18.65 -19.32
CA TYR A 86 -7.16 -19.00 -19.98
C TYR A 86 -8.23 -17.97 -19.58
N GLU A 87 -8.57 -17.11 -20.54
CA GLU A 87 -9.68 -16.15 -20.55
C GLU A 87 -9.59 -14.95 -19.56
N PRO A 88 -9.84 -13.71 -20.02
CA PRO A 88 -9.94 -12.55 -19.15
C PRO A 88 -11.21 -12.65 -18.26
N PRO A 89 -11.14 -12.21 -16.98
CA PRO A 89 -12.32 -12.07 -16.13
C PRO A 89 -13.38 -11.18 -16.78
N SER A 90 -14.65 -11.53 -16.57
CA SER A 90 -15.79 -10.77 -17.11
C SER A 90 -15.78 -9.29 -16.70
N ASP A 91 -16.39 -8.45 -17.52
CA ASP A 91 -16.49 -7.00 -17.26
C ASP A 91 -17.15 -6.68 -15.91
N ALA A 92 -18.11 -7.51 -15.47
CA ALA A 92 -18.76 -7.37 -14.18
C ALA A 92 -17.76 -7.56 -13.01
N VAL A 93 -16.87 -8.56 -13.11
CA VAL A 93 -15.80 -8.77 -12.11
C VAL A 93 -14.83 -7.60 -12.11
N ARG A 94 -14.42 -7.13 -13.30
CA ARG A 94 -13.53 -5.98 -13.46
C ARG A 94 -14.12 -4.71 -12.87
N PHE A 95 -15.41 -4.47 -13.09
CA PHE A 95 -16.11 -3.31 -12.54
C PHE A 95 -16.08 -3.30 -11.00
N VAL A 96 -16.32 -4.45 -10.36
CA VAL A 96 -16.23 -4.56 -8.90
C VAL A 96 -14.80 -4.32 -8.43
N THR A 97 -13.80 -4.88 -9.13
CA THR A 97 -12.38 -4.65 -8.83
C THR A 97 -12.03 -3.17 -8.86
N TRP A 98 -12.40 -2.45 -9.93
CA TRP A 98 -12.13 -1.01 -10.05
C TRP A 98 -12.88 -0.19 -9.00
N SER A 99 -14.11 -0.58 -8.66
CA SER A 99 -14.90 0.08 -7.62
C SER A 99 -14.23 -0.06 -6.24
N LEU A 100 -13.84 -1.28 -5.86
CA LEU A 100 -13.12 -1.55 -4.62
C LEU A 100 -11.75 -0.85 -4.61
N PHE A 101 -11.06 -0.82 -5.75
CA PHE A 101 -9.79 -0.12 -5.90
C PHE A 101 -9.95 1.38 -5.62
N VAL A 102 -10.92 2.05 -6.27
CA VAL A 102 -11.20 3.48 -6.07
C VAL A 102 -11.59 3.78 -4.62
N ILE A 103 -12.45 2.95 -4.00
CA ILE A 103 -12.84 3.12 -2.59
C ILE A 103 -11.62 3.00 -1.67
N THR A 104 -10.77 2.00 -1.90
CA THR A 104 -9.55 1.79 -1.11
C THR A 104 -8.55 2.92 -1.32
N LEU A 105 -8.38 3.35 -2.56
CA LEU A 105 -7.49 4.45 -2.96
C LEU A 105 -7.89 5.75 -2.27
N LEU A 106 -9.15 6.16 -2.42
CA LEU A 106 -9.67 7.40 -1.84
C LEU A 106 -9.75 7.32 -0.31
N GLY A 107 -10.13 6.17 0.24
CA GLY A 107 -10.16 5.94 1.68
C GLY A 107 -8.77 6.11 2.31
N THR A 108 -7.77 5.42 1.78
CA THR A 108 -6.38 5.51 2.29
C THR A 108 -5.75 6.88 2.03
N ALA A 109 -6.05 7.53 0.90
CA ALA A 109 -5.67 8.91 0.62
C ALA A 109 -6.29 9.90 1.64
N SER A 110 -7.55 9.68 2.02
CA SER A 110 -8.24 10.48 3.05
C SER A 110 -7.61 10.29 4.43
N LEU A 111 -7.22 9.05 4.77
CA LEU A 111 -6.48 8.77 6.00
C LEU A 111 -5.14 9.50 6.00
N PHE A 112 -4.41 9.47 4.88
CA PHE A 112 -3.17 10.24 4.75
C PHE A 112 -3.41 11.74 4.92
N ALA A 113 -4.44 12.31 4.28
CA ALA A 113 -4.77 13.72 4.42
C ALA A 113 -5.06 14.14 5.87
N ARG A 114 -5.63 13.22 6.67
CA ARG A 114 -6.03 13.45 8.05
C ARG A 114 -4.90 13.23 9.06
N TYR A 115 -4.10 12.19 8.90
CA TYR A 115 -3.09 11.78 9.89
C TYR A 115 -1.65 11.99 9.41
N GLY A 116 -1.44 12.10 8.11
CA GLY A 116 -0.14 12.33 7.48
C GLY A 116 0.25 13.80 7.47
N SER A 117 1.56 14.05 7.40
CA SER A 117 2.12 15.40 7.30
C SER A 117 2.84 15.59 5.95
N GLY A 118 2.52 16.70 5.30
CA GLY A 118 3.22 17.19 4.11
C GLY A 118 2.56 16.81 2.79
N TYR A 119 2.88 17.59 1.76
CA TYR A 119 2.39 17.38 0.38
C TYR A 119 3.43 16.67 -0.49
N VAL A 120 4.70 16.74 -0.09
CA VAL A 120 5.84 16.24 -0.87
C VAL A 120 5.91 14.71 -0.80
N LEU A 121 5.62 14.12 0.37
CA LEU A 121 5.77 12.69 0.59
C LEU A 121 4.92 11.83 -0.38
N PRO A 122 3.62 12.11 -0.61
CA PRO A 122 2.83 11.35 -1.61
C PRO A 122 3.40 11.44 -3.02
N LEU A 123 3.92 12.61 -3.42
CA LEU A 123 4.50 12.81 -4.75
C LEU A 123 5.80 12.02 -4.91
N LEU A 124 6.68 12.06 -3.90
CA LEU A 124 7.91 11.27 -3.91
C LEU A 124 7.64 9.77 -3.93
N ILE A 125 6.67 9.30 -3.13
CA ILE A 125 6.24 7.91 -3.15
C ILE A 125 5.72 7.53 -4.53
N SER A 126 4.90 8.36 -5.16
CA SER A 126 4.39 8.12 -6.52
C SER A 126 5.53 8.01 -7.52
N LEU A 127 6.43 8.99 -7.57
CA LEU A 127 7.54 9.02 -8.53
C LEU A 127 8.50 7.84 -8.33
N GLY A 128 8.86 7.56 -7.08
CA GLY A 128 9.68 6.40 -6.74
C GLY A 128 9.00 5.09 -7.12
N SER A 129 7.67 5.01 -6.97
CA SER A 129 6.88 3.83 -7.35
C SER A 129 6.78 3.66 -8.85
N ILE A 130 6.72 4.73 -9.64
CA ILE A 130 6.81 4.64 -11.11
C ILE A 130 8.14 4.01 -11.52
N VAL A 131 9.25 4.54 -11.01
CA VAL A 131 10.60 4.03 -11.32
C VAL A 131 10.74 2.57 -10.90
N LEU A 132 10.36 2.26 -9.66
CA LEU A 132 10.43 0.91 -9.13
C LEU A 132 9.53 -0.06 -9.91
N PHE A 133 8.32 0.37 -10.28
CA PHE A 133 7.39 -0.42 -11.08
C PHE A 133 8.01 -0.84 -12.41
N PHE A 134 8.58 0.11 -13.16
CA PHE A 134 9.19 -0.23 -14.45
C PHE A 134 10.43 -1.13 -14.32
N ILE A 135 11.26 -0.92 -13.30
CA ILE A 135 12.42 -1.80 -13.02
C ILE A 135 11.93 -3.23 -12.71
N LEU A 136 11.01 -3.37 -11.76
CA LEU A 136 10.50 -4.68 -11.34
C LEU A 136 9.65 -5.34 -12.43
N ASN A 137 8.96 -4.59 -13.28
CA ASN A 137 8.16 -5.15 -14.35
C ASN A 137 9.05 -5.75 -15.46
N ASN A 138 10.21 -5.13 -15.75
CA ASN A 138 11.21 -5.73 -16.62
C ASN A 138 11.77 -7.04 -16.03
N LEU A 139 12.02 -7.07 -14.72
CA LEU A 139 12.40 -8.30 -14.03
C LEU A 139 11.29 -9.36 -14.13
N ARG A 140 10.03 -9.02 -13.85
CA ARG A 140 8.88 -9.92 -13.98
C ARG A 140 8.83 -10.55 -15.38
N MET A 141 8.89 -9.74 -16.44
CA MET A 141 8.83 -10.22 -17.83
C MET A 141 9.99 -11.17 -18.20
N THR A 142 11.11 -11.09 -17.49
CA THR A 142 12.28 -11.97 -17.68
C THR A 142 12.19 -13.22 -16.81
N PHE A 143 11.71 -13.08 -15.58
CA PHE A 143 11.58 -14.17 -14.62
C PHE A 143 10.48 -15.15 -15.02
N GLU A 144 9.29 -14.64 -15.37
CA GLU A 144 8.09 -15.46 -15.62
C GLU A 144 8.29 -16.57 -16.70
N PRO A 145 8.96 -16.31 -17.83
CA PRO A 145 9.25 -17.34 -18.84
C PRO A 145 10.47 -18.23 -18.52
N ALA A 146 11.38 -17.78 -17.65
CA ALA A 146 12.65 -18.46 -17.36
C ALA A 146 12.58 -19.40 -16.14
N GLY A 147 11.49 -19.36 -15.39
CA GLY A 147 11.31 -20.11 -14.16
C GLY A 147 10.87 -21.56 -14.33
N PRO A 148 10.69 -22.30 -13.23
CA PRO A 148 10.07 -23.63 -13.20
C PRO A 148 8.60 -23.65 -13.65
N LEU A 149 8.03 -22.47 -13.92
CA LEU A 149 6.77 -22.29 -14.64
C LEU A 149 6.93 -22.43 -16.16
N SER A 150 8.14 -22.62 -16.68
CA SER A 150 8.40 -22.93 -18.10
C SER A 150 8.15 -24.41 -18.40
N GLU A 151 8.05 -24.77 -19.68
CA GLU A 151 7.81 -26.14 -20.18
C GLU A 151 8.83 -27.20 -19.70
N ARG A 152 9.90 -26.79 -19.01
CA ARG A 152 10.98 -27.66 -18.53
C ARG A 152 10.55 -28.67 -17.46
N GLY A 153 9.44 -28.45 -16.77
CA GLY A 153 9.04 -29.28 -15.62
C GLY A 153 10.00 -29.13 -14.42
N VAL A 154 9.61 -29.66 -13.27
CA VAL A 154 10.44 -29.70 -12.05
C VAL A 154 10.51 -31.14 -11.56
N ASP A 155 11.71 -31.66 -11.35
CA ASP A 155 11.90 -32.94 -10.68
C ASP A 155 11.85 -32.74 -9.16
N TYR A 156 10.71 -33.11 -8.57
CA TYR A 156 10.51 -33.02 -7.12
C TYR A 156 11.18 -34.15 -6.33
N THR A 157 11.83 -35.11 -7.01
CA THR A 157 12.59 -36.18 -6.34
C THR A 157 14.00 -35.74 -5.96
N ASP A 158 14.55 -34.71 -6.61
CA ASP A 158 15.79 -34.06 -6.21
C ASP A 158 15.51 -32.93 -5.18
N PRO A 159 15.97 -33.07 -3.92
CA PRO A 159 15.77 -32.06 -2.89
C PRO A 159 16.42 -30.71 -3.22
N LEU A 160 17.51 -30.68 -4.01
CA LEU A 160 18.18 -29.44 -4.39
C LEU A 160 17.34 -28.67 -5.42
N GLU A 161 16.80 -29.35 -6.42
CA GLU A 161 15.93 -28.76 -7.43
C GLU A 161 14.61 -28.26 -6.80
N ALA A 162 14.04 -29.02 -5.87
CA ALA A 162 12.88 -28.60 -5.09
C ALA A 162 13.18 -27.33 -4.27
N LEU A 163 14.33 -27.26 -3.59
CA LEU A 163 14.73 -26.08 -2.82
C LEU A 163 14.91 -24.85 -3.70
N MET A 164 15.62 -24.99 -4.83
CA MET A 164 15.81 -23.88 -5.78
C MET A 164 14.48 -23.38 -6.33
N THR A 165 13.54 -24.29 -6.59
CA THR A 165 12.17 -23.96 -7.01
C THR A 165 11.43 -23.13 -5.96
N PHE A 166 11.50 -23.50 -4.68
CA PHE A 166 10.88 -22.72 -3.61
C PHE A 166 11.51 -21.34 -3.45
N VAL A 167 12.84 -21.23 -3.51
CA VAL A 167 13.56 -19.94 -3.45
C VAL A 167 13.13 -19.06 -4.63
N TRP A 168 13.06 -19.64 -5.81
CA TRP A 168 12.62 -18.94 -7.03
C TRP A 168 11.20 -18.38 -6.87
N PHE A 169 10.25 -19.21 -6.43
CA PHE A 169 8.87 -18.78 -6.18
C PHE A 169 8.79 -17.69 -5.10
N GLY A 170 9.57 -17.83 -4.03
CA GLY A 170 9.66 -16.82 -2.97
C GLY A 170 10.10 -15.45 -3.51
N ILE A 171 11.19 -15.41 -4.29
CA ILE A 171 11.66 -14.17 -4.93
C ILE A 171 10.61 -13.62 -5.88
N PHE A 172 10.02 -14.47 -6.73
CA PHE A 172 9.00 -14.05 -7.69
C PHE A 172 7.78 -13.40 -7.01
N TYR A 173 7.23 -14.00 -5.96
CA TYR A 173 6.08 -13.40 -5.27
C TYR A 173 6.44 -12.13 -4.49
N CYS A 174 7.66 -12.02 -3.97
CA CYS A 174 8.15 -10.76 -3.39
C CYS A 174 8.21 -9.66 -4.45
N VAL A 175 8.70 -9.95 -5.66
CA VAL A 175 8.69 -9.01 -6.79
C VAL A 175 7.25 -8.63 -7.16
N MET A 176 6.36 -9.61 -7.28
CA MET A 176 4.95 -9.38 -7.63
C MET A 176 4.21 -8.54 -6.57
N ALA A 177 4.39 -8.84 -5.28
CA ALA A 177 3.81 -8.04 -4.21
C ALA A 177 4.35 -6.61 -4.21
N THR A 178 5.66 -6.44 -4.46
CA THR A 178 6.27 -5.10 -4.56
C THR A 178 5.72 -4.33 -5.77
N LEU A 179 5.52 -5.00 -6.91
CA LEU A 179 4.84 -4.44 -8.07
C LEU A 179 3.41 -3.99 -7.74
N LEU A 180 2.65 -4.78 -6.98
CA LEU A 180 1.31 -4.39 -6.53
C LEU A 180 1.34 -3.12 -5.67
N TYR A 181 2.28 -3.05 -4.72
CA TYR A 181 2.43 -1.85 -3.90
C TYR A 181 2.84 -0.64 -4.74
N SER A 182 3.77 -0.81 -5.67
CA SER A 182 4.18 0.27 -6.58
C SER A 182 3.00 0.71 -7.45
N ALA A 183 2.27 -0.22 -8.06
CA ALA A 183 1.09 0.08 -8.86
C ALA A 183 0.04 0.86 -8.05
N PHE A 184 -0.28 0.41 -6.84
CA PHE A 184 -1.18 1.12 -5.94
C PHE A 184 -0.66 2.53 -5.61
N ALA A 185 0.62 2.65 -5.28
CA ALA A 185 1.28 3.91 -4.91
C ALA A 185 1.32 4.94 -6.04
N ILE A 186 1.40 4.51 -7.31
CA ILE A 186 1.33 5.38 -8.49
C ILE A 186 0.01 6.15 -8.52
N PHE A 187 -1.11 5.49 -8.24
CA PHE A 187 -2.43 6.14 -8.19
C PHE A 187 -2.66 6.84 -6.85
N TRP A 188 -2.14 6.26 -5.76
CA TRP A 188 -2.38 6.74 -4.42
C TRP A 188 -1.69 8.08 -4.17
N GLY A 189 -0.47 8.28 -4.67
CA GLY A 189 0.28 9.51 -4.44
C GLY A 189 -0.44 10.77 -4.93
N PRO A 190 -0.91 10.84 -6.19
CA PRO A 190 -1.73 11.95 -6.69
C PRO A 190 -3.05 12.10 -5.91
N ALA A 191 -3.74 10.99 -5.63
CA ALA A 191 -4.99 11.03 -4.85
C ALA A 191 -4.77 11.60 -3.44
N ALA A 192 -3.72 11.15 -2.74
CA ALA A 192 -3.35 11.61 -1.41
C ALA A 192 -2.89 13.07 -1.42
N PHE A 193 -2.19 13.52 -2.47
CA PHE A 193 -1.84 14.93 -2.65
C PHE A 193 -3.10 15.80 -2.77
N VAL A 194 -4.03 15.43 -3.66
CA VAL A 194 -5.29 16.17 -3.86
C VAL A 194 -6.13 16.17 -2.59
N MET A 195 -6.26 15.02 -1.91
CA MET A 195 -7.01 14.93 -0.66
C MET A 195 -6.36 15.72 0.47
N ALA A 196 -5.03 15.72 0.59
CA ALA A 196 -4.32 16.54 1.56
C ALA A 196 -4.50 18.03 1.29
N LEU A 197 -4.48 18.45 0.02
CA LEU A 197 -4.76 19.82 -0.37
C LEU A 197 -6.19 20.22 -0.01
N ALA A 198 -7.18 19.42 -0.42
CA ALA A 198 -8.60 19.67 -0.16
C ALA A 198 -8.90 19.71 1.35
N TYR A 199 -8.36 18.76 2.12
CA TYR A 199 -8.56 18.72 3.57
C TYR A 199 -8.00 19.97 4.25
N ARG A 200 -6.82 20.44 3.84
CA ARG A 200 -6.17 21.60 4.47
C ARG A 200 -6.79 22.93 4.03
N THR A 201 -7.30 23.05 2.81
CA THR A 201 -8.01 24.25 2.38
C THR A 201 -9.41 24.37 2.98
N THR A 202 -10.08 23.25 3.27
CA THR A 202 -11.45 23.24 3.82
C THR A 202 -11.51 23.17 5.34
N ILE A 203 -10.66 22.36 5.99
CA ILE A 203 -10.69 22.08 7.43
C ILE A 203 -9.55 22.77 8.18
N GLY A 204 -8.47 23.19 7.49
CA GLY A 204 -7.26 23.79 8.05
C GLY A 204 -7.38 25.19 8.66
N ARG A 205 -8.59 25.71 8.91
CA ARG A 205 -8.81 26.85 9.82
C ARG A 205 -8.89 26.46 11.29
N ARG A 206 -8.96 25.17 11.64
CA ARG A 206 -8.80 24.75 13.04
C ARG A 206 -7.31 24.67 13.36
N LYS A 207 -6.85 25.61 14.21
CA LYS A 207 -5.54 25.56 14.88
C LYS A 207 -5.30 24.12 15.32
N ILE A 208 -4.21 23.53 14.84
CA ILE A 208 -3.63 22.33 15.44
C ILE A 208 -3.44 22.70 16.91
N GLU A 209 -4.25 22.13 17.81
CA GLU A 209 -4.01 22.25 19.25
C GLU A 209 -2.59 21.76 19.47
N GLU A 210 -1.73 22.67 19.94
CA GLU A 210 -0.36 22.32 20.28
C GLU A 210 -0.39 21.08 21.18
N PRO A 211 0.41 20.04 20.88
CA PRO A 211 0.58 18.93 21.80
C PRO A 211 0.84 19.48 23.20
N ASP A 212 0.15 18.96 24.24
CA ASP A 212 0.20 19.51 25.60
C ASP A 212 1.63 19.79 26.09
N MET A 213 2.61 19.01 25.63
CA MET A 213 4.03 19.20 25.87
C MET A 213 4.55 20.60 25.48
N PHE A 214 4.17 21.11 24.30
CA PHE A 214 4.55 22.46 23.86
C PHE A 214 3.80 23.56 24.62
N ARG A 215 2.55 23.30 25.03
CA ARG A 215 1.81 24.20 25.94
C ARG A 215 2.51 24.31 27.29
N ILE A 216 2.93 23.18 27.87
CA ILE A 216 3.63 23.11 29.16
C ILE A 216 5.01 23.79 29.08
N ILE A 217 5.76 23.58 27.99
CA ILE A 217 7.07 24.24 27.79
C ILE A 217 6.88 25.75 27.66
N ARG A 218 5.86 26.20 26.91
CA ARG A 218 5.54 27.62 26.77
C ARG A 218 5.14 28.24 28.11
N GLU A 219 4.22 27.62 28.85
CA GLU A 219 3.80 28.08 30.19
C GLU A 219 4.98 28.16 31.17
N ARG A 220 5.87 27.16 31.17
CA ARG A 220 7.09 27.20 31.99
C ARG A 220 8.05 28.31 31.56
N SER A 221 8.18 28.56 30.26
CA SER A 221 9.04 29.65 29.76
C SER A 221 8.47 31.04 30.08
N SER A 222 7.15 31.22 30.01
CA SER A 222 6.49 32.49 30.38
C SER A 222 6.51 32.76 31.89
N LEU A 223 6.44 31.71 32.71
CA LEU A 223 6.59 31.81 34.17
C LEU A 223 8.04 32.15 34.56
N ARG A 224 9.04 31.62 33.83
CA ARG A 224 10.45 32.00 34.04
C ARG A 224 10.73 33.44 33.61
N SER A 225 10.14 33.93 32.52
CA SER A 225 10.36 35.31 32.07
C SER A 225 9.67 36.36 32.94
N THR A 226 8.68 35.98 33.74
CA THR A 226 7.99 36.87 34.69
C THR A 226 8.52 36.75 36.12
N GLY A 227 9.18 35.64 36.45
CA GLY A 227 9.77 35.38 37.77
C GLY A 227 11.13 36.05 38.02
N ASP A 228 11.84 36.50 36.98
CA ASP A 228 13.19 37.10 37.12
C ASP A 228 13.16 38.63 37.32
N GLY A 229 11.98 39.18 37.61
CA GLY A 229 11.72 40.62 37.63
C GLY A 229 11.33 41.19 38.99
N ARG A 230 11.83 40.67 40.12
CA ARG A 230 11.90 41.38 41.42
C ARG A 230 12.49 40.51 42.54
N SER A 231 13.72 40.82 42.95
CA SER A 231 14.06 40.89 44.38
C SER A 231 14.49 42.33 44.70
N PRO A 232 13.61 43.16 45.30
CA PRO A 232 13.96 44.48 45.79
C PRO A 232 14.30 44.40 47.27
N HIS A 233 15.54 44.06 47.63
CA HIS A 233 16.12 44.23 48.97
C HIS A 233 17.65 44.19 48.78
N GLY A 234 18.46 45.08 49.32
CA GLY A 234 18.31 46.18 50.28
C GLY A 234 19.71 46.75 50.52
#